data_AF-A0A8W8HUT1-F1
#
_entry.id   AF-A0A8W8HUT1-F1
#
_cell.length_a   1.000
_cell.length_b   1.000
_cell.length_c   1.000
_cell.angle_alpha   90.00
_cell.angle_beta   90.00
_cell.angle_gamma   90.00
#
_symmetry.space_group_name_H-M   'P 1'
#
loop_
_entity.id
_entity.type
_entity.pdbx_description
1 polymer ?
#
loop_
_entity_poly.entity_id
_entity_poly.type
_entity_poly.pdbx_seq_one_letter_code
_entity_poly.pdbx_strand_id
1 'polypeptide(L)'
;MSRSSKESDGSVSKLFSPVRVSNSPKSTNKTANLTGNERQVKDGCADIYNAVQKWSKINREGTDVITEMANIRISFLLQSNEDYAERPDNSSDLQKLESLCEDLHSCVQKLKKLVLKMKAVANKFSGVQNLSQYKNDCDVMFQTWLTKDFASAAEEISVMYLKECELKQVIYENVCHAVSRDSVMFYTSAWVHQPYIEERAELLLQSMLTETGHVS
;
A
#
# COMPACT_ATOMS: atom_id res chain seq x y z
N MET A 1 -53.68 -40.36 -45.89
CA MET A 1 -53.01 -39.42 -46.81
C MET A 1 -53.40 -38.01 -46.38
N SER A 2 -52.53 -37.32 -45.63
CA SER A 2 -51.59 -36.28 -46.12
C SER A 2 -52.23 -34.89 -45.92
N ARG A 3 -51.95 -34.23 -44.78
CA ARG A 3 -50.90 -33.21 -44.51
C ARG A 3 -51.15 -31.83 -45.13
N SER A 4 -51.29 -30.87 -44.20
CA SER A 4 -51.03 -29.42 -44.25
C SER A 4 -49.96 -28.95 -45.24
N SER A 5 -50.07 -27.67 -45.64
CA SER A 5 -49.10 -26.62 -45.28
C SER A 5 -49.63 -25.22 -45.60
N LYS A 6 -49.44 -24.29 -44.66
CA LYS A 6 -49.56 -22.83 -44.83
C LYS A 6 -48.17 -22.25 -44.55
N GLU A 7 -47.50 -21.76 -45.57
CA GLU A 7 -46.35 -20.84 -45.53
C GLU A 7 -46.86 -19.47 -45.03
N SER A 8 -46.27 -18.73 -44.09
CA SER A 8 -44.89 -18.28 -43.77
C SER A 8 -44.72 -16.80 -44.13
N ASP A 9 -44.54 -15.99 -43.09
CA ASP A 9 -43.81 -14.71 -43.12
C ASP A 9 -43.35 -14.52 -41.67
N GLY A 10 -42.08 -14.42 -41.28
CA GLY A 10 -40.99 -13.62 -41.80
C GLY A 10 -40.47 -12.79 -40.62
N SER A 11 -39.51 -13.31 -39.85
CA SER A 11 -38.89 -12.57 -38.72
C SER A 11 -37.40 -12.89 -38.62
N VAL A 12 -36.59 -11.94 -39.09
CA VAL A 12 -35.12 -11.99 -39.19
C VAL A 12 -34.44 -11.44 -37.91
N SER A 13 -35.13 -11.39 -36.77
CA SER A 13 -34.64 -10.72 -35.55
C SER A 13 -33.76 -11.58 -34.61
N LYS A 14 -33.21 -12.71 -35.06
CA LYS A 14 -32.54 -13.69 -34.17
C LYS A 14 -31.02 -13.87 -34.32
N LEU A 15 -30.31 -13.00 -35.01
CA LEU A 15 -28.89 -13.29 -35.35
C LEU A 15 -27.82 -12.78 -34.39
N PHE A 16 -28.13 -11.95 -33.38
CA PHE A 16 -27.13 -11.56 -32.38
C PHE A 16 -27.75 -11.43 -30.99
N SER A 17 -27.79 -12.54 -30.26
CA SER A 17 -27.98 -12.52 -28.80
C SER A 17 -26.62 -12.59 -28.11
N PRO A 18 -26.34 -11.76 -27.09
CA PRO A 18 -25.12 -11.86 -26.31
C PRO A 18 -24.97 -13.27 -25.76
N VAL A 19 -23.81 -13.90 -26.00
CA VAL A 19 -23.47 -15.17 -25.36
C VAL A 19 -23.31 -14.89 -23.87
N ARG A 20 -24.33 -15.26 -23.09
CA ARG A 20 -24.21 -15.32 -21.64
C ARG A 20 -23.36 -16.55 -21.32
N VAL A 21 -22.05 -16.33 -21.20
CA VAL A 21 -21.17 -17.31 -20.60
C VAL A 21 -21.67 -17.48 -19.16
N SER A 22 -22.24 -18.64 -18.86
CA SER A 22 -22.49 -19.02 -17.49
C SER A 22 -21.12 -19.02 -16.80
N ASN A 23 -20.92 -18.02 -15.94
CA ASN A 23 -19.97 -17.98 -14.83
C ASN A 23 -18.99 -19.16 -14.81
N SER A 24 -17.70 -18.84 -14.93
CA SER A 24 -16.58 -19.74 -14.60
C SER A 24 -16.95 -20.64 -13.41
N PRO A 25 -16.59 -21.93 -13.37
CA PRO A 25 -17.08 -22.90 -12.37
C PRO A 25 -16.93 -22.49 -10.90
N LYS A 26 -16.15 -21.45 -10.58
CA LYS A 26 -15.98 -20.89 -9.23
C LYS A 26 -16.79 -19.62 -8.93
N SER A 27 -17.52 -19.04 -9.89
CA SER A 27 -18.26 -17.78 -9.68
C SER A 27 -19.63 -17.95 -9.01
N THR A 28 -20.11 -19.17 -8.82
CA THR A 28 -21.29 -19.44 -7.99
C THR A 28 -20.87 -19.66 -6.55
N ASN A 29 -20.65 -18.56 -5.82
CA ASN A 29 -21.01 -18.37 -4.41
C ASN A 29 -20.37 -17.07 -3.90
N LYS A 30 -21.05 -15.93 -4.05
CA LYS A 30 -20.63 -14.67 -3.38
C LYS A 30 -20.68 -14.76 -1.84
N THR A 31 -21.17 -15.88 -1.30
CA THR A 31 -21.43 -16.11 0.14
C THR A 31 -21.08 -17.52 0.61
N ALA A 32 -20.25 -18.29 -0.11
CA ALA A 32 -19.72 -19.52 0.47
C ALA A 32 -18.79 -19.11 1.62
N ASN A 33 -18.98 -19.72 2.81
CA ASN A 33 -18.05 -19.53 3.93
C ASN A 33 -16.67 -20.03 3.48
N LEU A 34 -15.81 -19.11 3.05
CA LEU A 34 -14.44 -19.43 2.64
C LEU A 34 -13.74 -20.12 3.81
N THR A 35 -13.17 -21.28 3.56
CA THR A 35 -12.39 -22.04 4.55
C THR A 35 -11.01 -22.34 4.00
N GLY A 36 -10.02 -22.53 4.88
CA GLY A 36 -8.64 -22.81 4.47
C GLY A 36 -7.92 -21.62 3.81
N ASN A 37 -7.19 -21.89 2.73
CA ASN A 37 -6.27 -20.94 2.11
C ASN A 37 -6.98 -19.72 1.49
N GLU A 38 -8.19 -19.88 0.95
CA GLU A 38 -8.96 -18.78 0.33
C GLU A 38 -9.29 -17.71 1.36
N ARG A 39 -9.74 -18.11 2.56
CA ARG A 39 -9.99 -17.16 3.64
C ARG A 39 -8.72 -16.45 4.07
N GLN A 40 -7.61 -17.18 4.22
CA GLN A 40 -6.32 -16.59 4.61
C GLN A 40 -5.83 -15.56 3.60
N VAL A 41 -5.96 -15.84 2.30
CA VAL A 41 -5.59 -14.89 1.24
C VAL A 41 -6.51 -13.67 1.27
N LYS A 42 -7.82 -13.87 1.37
CA LYS A 42 -8.79 -12.78 1.45
C LYS A 42 -8.55 -11.86 2.64
N ASP A 43 -8.44 -12.42 3.84
CA ASP A 43 -8.17 -11.67 5.07
C ASP A 43 -6.81 -10.95 4.99
N GLY A 44 -5.79 -11.60 4.40
CA GLY A 44 -4.48 -10.98 4.18
C GLY A 44 -4.52 -9.79 3.22
N CYS A 45 -5.35 -9.83 2.16
CA CYS A 45 -5.52 -8.68 1.26
C CYS A 45 -6.11 -7.48 2.01
N ALA A 46 -7.12 -7.72 2.85
CA ALA A 46 -7.68 -6.68 3.71
C ALA A 46 -6.67 -6.15 4.72
N ASP A 47 -5.82 -7.02 5.30
CA ASP A 47 -4.76 -6.62 6.22
C ASP A 47 -3.72 -5.71 5.56
N ILE A 48 -3.30 -6.01 4.33
CA ILE A 48 -2.37 -5.16 3.56
C ILE A 48 -3.03 -3.83 3.25
N TYR A 49 -4.28 -3.81 2.79
CA TYR A 49 -5.02 -2.57 2.54
C TYR A 49 -5.12 -1.71 3.81
N ASN A 50 -5.55 -2.29 4.91
CA ASN A 50 -5.64 -1.59 6.20
C ASN A 50 -4.28 -1.08 6.66
N ALA A 51 -3.21 -1.81 6.36
CA ALA A 51 -1.85 -1.38 6.66
C ALA A 51 -1.44 -0.19 5.78
N VAL A 52 -1.77 -0.17 4.49
CA VAL A 52 -1.51 0.98 3.60
C VAL A 52 -2.27 2.22 4.07
N GLN A 53 -3.55 2.09 4.45
CA GLN A 53 -4.33 3.21 4.98
C GLN A 53 -3.73 3.77 6.28
N LYS A 54 -3.31 2.89 7.19
CA LYS A 54 -2.63 3.28 8.44
C LYS A 54 -1.29 3.94 8.16
N TRP A 55 -0.54 3.46 7.17
CA TRP A 55 0.72 4.04 6.76
C TRP A 55 0.51 5.49 6.32
N SER A 56 -0.44 5.74 5.42
CA SER A 56 -0.76 7.09 4.93
C SER A 56 -1.14 8.04 6.05
N LYS A 57 -1.85 7.56 7.09
CA LYS A 57 -2.16 8.36 8.28
C LYS A 57 -0.90 8.73 9.06
N ILE A 58 -0.06 7.75 9.40
CA ILE A 58 1.17 7.99 10.18
C ILE A 58 2.17 8.84 9.38
N ASN A 59 2.27 8.66 8.07
CA ASN A 59 3.13 9.46 7.21
C ASN A 59 2.73 10.94 7.20
N ARG A 60 1.42 11.22 7.23
CA ARG A 60 0.87 12.57 7.37
C ARG A 60 1.23 13.19 8.72
N GLU A 61 1.02 12.44 9.81
CA GLU A 61 1.45 12.87 11.15
C GLU A 61 2.95 13.22 11.17
N GLY A 62 3.80 12.36 10.60
CA GLY A 62 5.23 12.64 10.49
C GLY A 62 5.58 13.79 9.53
N THR A 63 4.73 14.08 8.53
CA THR A 63 4.90 15.23 7.63
C THR A 63 4.71 16.54 8.39
N ASP A 64 3.73 16.60 9.27
CA ASP A 64 3.48 17.77 10.11
C ASP A 64 4.70 18.00 11.03
N VAL A 65 5.16 16.94 11.70
CA VAL A 65 6.34 16.97 12.58
C VAL A 65 7.60 17.42 11.83
N ILE A 66 7.95 16.79 10.70
CA ILE A 66 9.18 17.11 9.97
C ILE A 66 9.14 18.52 9.35
N THR A 67 7.95 19.03 9.00
CA THR A 67 7.78 20.39 8.50
C THR A 67 8.04 21.41 9.61
N GLU A 68 7.53 21.15 10.81
CA GLU A 68 7.80 22.01 11.96
C GLU A 68 9.28 21.99 12.37
N MET A 69 9.91 20.80 12.37
CA MET A 69 11.35 20.66 12.59
C MET A 69 12.15 21.45 11.54
N ALA A 70 11.77 21.35 10.27
CA ALA A 70 12.44 22.05 9.18
C ALA A 70 12.38 23.57 9.36
N ASN A 71 11.23 24.11 9.78
CA ASN A 71 11.09 25.54 10.04
C ASN A 71 12.03 26.03 11.14
N ILE A 72 12.13 25.29 12.25
CA ILE A 72 13.06 25.60 13.36
C ILE A 72 14.52 25.47 12.90
N ARG A 73 14.86 24.45 12.12
CA ARG A 73 16.23 24.28 11.61
C ARG A 73 16.62 25.40 10.64
N ILE A 74 15.71 25.80 9.74
CA ILE A 74 15.97 26.87 8.78
C ILE A 74 16.13 28.22 9.51
N SER A 75 15.32 28.51 10.53
CA SER A 75 15.48 29.75 11.31
C SER A 75 16.84 29.81 11.99
N PHE A 76 17.31 28.72 12.60
CA PHE A 76 18.66 28.64 13.17
C PHE A 76 19.77 28.86 12.14
N LEU A 77 19.65 28.26 10.95
CA LEU A 77 20.65 28.40 9.89
C LEU A 77 20.72 29.82 9.32
N LEU A 78 19.59 30.55 9.30
CA LEU A 78 19.56 31.95 8.89
C LEU A 78 20.22 32.85 9.94
N GLN A 79 19.91 32.63 11.22
CA GLN A 79 20.48 33.39 12.34
C GLN A 79 21.98 33.16 12.51
N SER A 80 22.49 31.95 12.23
CA SER A 80 23.92 31.64 12.32
C SER A 80 24.79 32.34 11.28
N ASN A 81 24.19 32.86 10.20
CA ASN A 81 24.90 33.57 9.13
C ASN A 81 24.97 35.09 9.37
N GLU A 82 24.32 35.62 10.41
CA GLU A 82 24.37 37.04 10.78
C GLU A 82 25.30 37.22 12.00
N ASP A 83 26.50 37.78 11.79
CA ASP A 83 27.59 37.95 12.78
C ASP A 83 27.24 38.83 14.02
N TYR A 84 26.00 39.31 14.15
CA TYR A 84 25.58 40.29 15.17
C TYR A 84 24.27 39.98 15.89
N ALA A 85 23.67 38.80 15.73
CA ALA A 85 22.47 38.47 16.49
C ALA A 85 22.83 38.08 17.94
N GLU A 86 22.36 38.86 18.93
CA GLU A 86 22.24 38.38 20.31
C GLU A 86 21.60 37.00 20.25
N ARG A 87 22.32 35.97 20.72
CA ARG A 87 21.79 34.60 20.76
C ARG A 87 20.42 34.66 21.44
N PRO A 88 19.32 34.35 20.73
CA PRO A 88 18.04 34.27 21.38
C PRO A 88 18.15 33.22 22.48
N ASP A 89 17.26 33.30 23.48
CA ASP A 89 17.06 32.23 24.44
C ASP A 89 16.52 30.99 23.69
N ASN A 90 17.43 30.33 22.98
CA ASN A 90 17.19 29.17 22.10
C ASN A 90 16.77 27.95 22.92
N SER A 91 16.66 28.06 24.25
CA SER A 91 16.25 26.97 25.13
C SER A 91 14.86 26.43 24.76
N SER A 92 13.90 27.32 24.43
CA SER A 92 12.55 26.90 24.08
C SER A 92 12.49 26.18 22.73
N ASP A 93 13.18 26.68 21.70
CA ASP A 93 13.21 26.04 20.38
C ASP A 93 14.02 24.74 20.39
N LEU A 94 15.09 24.66 21.18
CA LEU A 94 15.86 23.43 21.38
C LEU A 94 15.02 22.36 22.09
N GLN A 95 14.30 22.72 23.15
CA GLN A 95 13.40 21.81 23.86
C GLN A 95 12.26 21.33 22.94
N LYS A 96 11.72 22.23 22.11
CA LYS A 96 10.72 21.88 21.11
C LYS A 96 11.27 20.93 20.05
N LEU A 97 12.49 21.17 19.58
CA LEU A 97 13.16 20.30 18.61
C LEU A 97 13.40 18.90 19.19
N GLU A 98 13.75 18.79 20.47
CA GLU A 98 13.88 17.51 21.18
C GLU A 98 12.55 16.75 21.21
N SER A 99 11.45 17.40 21.60
CA SER A 99 10.10 16.83 21.55
C SER A 99 9.72 16.34 20.14
N LEU A 100 10.00 17.15 19.11
CA LEU A 100 9.71 16.78 17.73
C LEU A 100 10.56 15.59 17.25
N CYS A 101 11.81 15.45 17.73
CA CYS A 101 12.63 14.27 17.45
C CYS A 101 11.99 13.00 18.02
N GLU A 102 11.46 13.06 19.25
CA GLU A 102 10.75 11.94 19.88
C GLU A 102 9.46 11.58 19.12
N ASP A 103 8.69 12.58 18.69
CA ASP A 103 7.47 12.39 17.90
C ASP A 103 7.77 11.76 16.53
N LEU A 104 8.82 12.24 15.86
CA LEU A 104 9.25 11.68 14.58
C LEU A 104 9.77 10.25 14.74
N HIS A 105 10.54 9.98 15.81
CA HIS A 105 10.97 8.63 16.15
C HIS A 105 9.78 7.69 16.35
N SER A 106 8.76 8.14 17.11
CA SER A 106 7.52 7.40 17.34
C SER A 106 6.81 7.08 16.03
N CYS A 107 6.73 8.03 15.09
CA CYS A 107 6.19 7.80 13.75
C CYS A 107 6.97 6.71 13.01
N VAL A 108 8.30 6.81 12.94
CA VAL A 108 9.15 5.81 12.28
C VAL A 108 8.99 4.41 12.90
N GLN A 109 8.92 4.30 14.23
CA GLN A 109 8.70 3.01 14.88
C GLN A 109 7.33 2.41 14.56
N LYS A 110 6.29 3.22 14.47
CA LYS A 110 4.94 2.78 14.06
C LYS A 110 4.95 2.29 12.61
N LEU A 111 5.58 3.04 11.70
CA LEU A 111 5.74 2.66 10.29
C LEU A 111 6.49 1.33 10.15
N LYS A 112 7.62 1.17 10.85
CA LYS A 112 8.40 -0.07 10.88
C LYS A 112 7.57 -1.28 11.31
N LYS A 113 6.83 -1.16 12.42
CA LYS A 113 5.92 -2.22 12.90
C LYS A 113 4.85 -2.57 11.87
N LEU A 114 4.36 -1.59 11.11
CA LEU A 114 3.33 -1.77 10.10
C LEU A 114 3.86 -2.53 8.88
N VAL A 115 5.03 -2.16 8.39
CA VAL A 115 5.69 -2.85 7.26
C VAL A 115 6.04 -4.29 7.62
N LEU A 116 6.49 -4.54 8.85
CA LEU A 116 6.74 -5.91 9.31
C LEU A 116 5.46 -6.77 9.31
N LYS A 117 4.29 -6.18 9.58
CA LYS A 117 3.00 -6.87 9.44
C LYS A 117 2.68 -7.15 7.97
N MET A 118 2.88 -6.18 7.06
CA MET A 118 2.70 -6.41 5.63
C MET A 118 3.59 -7.56 5.13
N LYS A 119 4.88 -7.55 5.51
CA LYS A 119 5.83 -8.61 5.17
C LYS A 119 5.42 -9.97 5.73
N ALA A 120 4.87 -10.01 6.94
CA ALA A 120 4.34 -11.25 7.51
C ALA A 120 3.15 -11.79 6.71
N VAL A 121 2.28 -10.93 6.16
CA VAL A 121 1.21 -11.36 5.25
C VAL A 121 1.78 -11.86 3.93
N ALA A 122 2.72 -11.16 3.31
CA ALA A 122 3.38 -11.59 2.08
C ALA A 122 4.06 -12.98 2.23
N ASN A 123 4.72 -13.22 3.37
CA ASN A 123 5.30 -14.53 3.69
C ASN A 123 4.25 -15.63 3.81
N LYS A 124 3.07 -15.33 4.37
CA LYS A 124 1.95 -16.30 4.42
C LYS A 124 1.47 -16.65 3.01
N PHE A 125 1.35 -15.67 2.12
CA PHE A 125 0.94 -15.92 0.73
C PHE A 125 1.97 -16.76 -0.01
N SER A 126 3.26 -16.48 0.19
CA SER A 126 4.35 -17.31 -0.33
C SER A 126 4.27 -18.75 0.20
N GLY A 127 3.94 -18.94 1.47
CA GLY A 127 3.68 -20.27 2.05
C GLY A 127 2.50 -20.99 1.38
N VAL A 128 1.40 -20.29 1.13
CA VAL A 128 0.24 -20.83 0.40
C VAL A 128 0.61 -21.20 -1.04
N GLN A 129 1.37 -20.35 -1.73
CA GLN A 129 1.90 -20.63 -3.06
C GLN A 129 2.75 -21.90 -3.07
N ASN A 130 3.73 -22.03 -2.16
CA ASN A 130 4.61 -23.21 -2.09
C ASN A 130 3.81 -24.49 -1.85
N LEU A 131 2.79 -24.45 -1.00
CA LEU A 131 1.89 -25.58 -0.77
C LEU A 131 1.07 -25.95 -2.02
N SER A 132 0.57 -24.96 -2.77
CA SER A 132 -0.13 -25.22 -4.03
C SER A 132 0.77 -25.83 -5.10
N GLN A 133 2.01 -25.35 -5.22
CA GLN A 133 3.01 -25.90 -6.13
C GLN A 133 3.36 -27.35 -5.80
N TYR A 134 3.54 -27.68 -4.51
CA TYR A 134 3.81 -29.06 -4.08
C TYR A 134 2.67 -30.03 -4.44
N LYS A 135 1.42 -29.53 -4.40
CA LYS A 135 0.24 -30.30 -4.79
C LYS A 135 0.01 -30.35 -6.31
N ASN A 136 0.88 -29.73 -7.11
CA ASN A 136 0.68 -29.48 -8.55
C ASN A 136 -0.67 -28.82 -8.85
N ASP A 137 -1.14 -27.97 -7.94
CA ASP A 137 -2.41 -27.29 -8.04
C ASP A 137 -2.19 -25.92 -8.70
N CYS A 138 -2.68 -25.77 -9.93
CA CYS A 138 -2.59 -24.55 -10.73
C CYS A 138 -3.98 -23.94 -10.96
N ASP A 139 -4.90 -24.16 -10.02
CA ASP A 139 -6.26 -23.69 -10.13
C ASP A 139 -6.40 -22.22 -9.71
N VAL A 140 -7.33 -21.53 -10.36
CA VAL A 140 -7.65 -20.12 -10.07
C VAL A 140 -8.15 -20.01 -8.63
N MET A 141 -7.57 -19.09 -7.85
CA MET A 141 -7.88 -18.95 -6.43
C MET A 141 -9.24 -18.28 -6.20
N PHE A 142 -9.52 -17.23 -6.97
CA PHE A 142 -10.80 -16.49 -6.91
C PHE A 142 -11.38 -16.29 -8.30
N GLN A 143 -11.15 -15.12 -8.93
CA GLN A 143 -11.75 -14.78 -10.22
C GLN A 143 -10.81 -15.12 -11.37
N THR A 144 -9.61 -14.54 -11.36
CA THR A 144 -8.61 -14.73 -12.42
C THR A 144 -7.21 -15.02 -11.87
N TRP A 145 -6.92 -14.63 -10.63
CA TRP A 145 -5.60 -14.79 -10.04
C TRP A 145 -5.33 -16.18 -9.46
N LEU A 146 -4.11 -16.66 -9.66
CA LEU A 146 -3.52 -17.83 -9.02
C LEU A 146 -2.89 -17.44 -7.68
N THR A 147 -2.56 -18.44 -6.84
CA THR A 147 -1.87 -18.23 -5.55
C THR A 147 -0.58 -17.43 -5.69
N LYS A 148 0.18 -17.67 -6.77
CA LYS A 148 1.44 -16.96 -7.07
C LYS A 148 1.24 -15.47 -7.34
N ASP A 149 0.10 -15.08 -7.92
CA ASP A 149 -0.14 -13.69 -8.31
C ASP A 149 -0.37 -12.83 -7.05
N PHE A 150 -1.12 -13.36 -6.08
CA PHE A 150 -1.26 -12.75 -4.75
C PHE A 150 0.07 -12.66 -4.02
N ALA A 151 0.86 -13.74 -4.00
CA ALA A 151 2.15 -13.75 -3.33
C ALA A 151 3.11 -12.71 -3.94
N SER A 152 3.22 -12.67 -5.28
CA SER A 152 4.05 -11.69 -5.99
C SER A 152 3.60 -10.25 -5.74
N ALA A 153 2.29 -9.98 -5.78
CA ALA A 153 1.75 -8.65 -5.53
C ALA A 153 2.02 -8.18 -4.10
N ALA A 154 1.76 -9.05 -3.11
CA ALA A 154 2.00 -8.74 -1.70
C ALA A 154 3.48 -8.55 -1.39
N GLU A 155 4.36 -9.36 -1.99
CA GLU A 155 5.80 -9.21 -1.86
C GLU A 155 6.27 -7.86 -2.42
N GLU A 156 5.87 -7.53 -3.65
CA GLU A 156 6.26 -6.29 -4.31
C GLU A 156 5.83 -5.05 -3.51
N ILE A 157 4.56 -5.00 -3.07
CA ILE A 157 4.07 -3.95 -2.17
C ILE A 157 4.94 -3.89 -0.90
N SER A 158 5.16 -5.04 -0.24
CA SER A 158 5.91 -5.06 1.03
C SER A 158 7.36 -4.57 0.88
N VAL A 159 8.00 -4.83 -0.26
CA VAL A 159 9.36 -4.39 -0.56
C VAL A 159 9.43 -2.88 -0.78
N MET A 160 8.48 -2.30 -1.52
CA MET A 160 8.40 -0.84 -1.72
C MET A 160 8.26 -0.11 -0.38
N TYR A 161 7.33 -0.55 0.47
CA TYR A 161 7.12 0.04 1.79
C TYR A 161 8.28 -0.18 2.75
N LEU A 162 9.01 -1.30 2.63
CA LEU A 162 10.23 -1.54 3.40
C LEU A 162 11.34 -0.57 3.04
N LYS A 163 11.62 -0.38 1.75
CA LYS A 163 12.61 0.58 1.27
C LYS A 163 12.26 2.00 1.70
N GLU A 164 10.99 2.38 1.59
CA GLU A 164 10.52 3.69 2.07
C GLU A 164 10.68 3.83 3.59
N CYS A 165 10.42 2.78 4.37
CA CYS A 165 10.62 2.81 5.81
C CYS A 165 12.10 2.96 6.19
N GLU A 166 13.01 2.33 5.45
CA GLU A 166 14.46 2.47 5.62
C GLU A 166 14.90 3.91 5.33
N LEU A 167 14.40 4.52 4.25
CA LEU A 167 14.63 5.94 3.96
C LEU A 167 14.15 6.84 5.10
N LYS A 168 12.93 6.61 5.61
CA LYS A 168 12.37 7.41 6.71
C LYS A 168 13.17 7.28 8.00
N GLN A 169 13.76 6.12 8.26
CA GLN A 169 14.70 5.94 9.37
C GLN A 169 15.96 6.80 9.18
N VAL A 170 16.54 6.80 7.98
CA VAL A 170 17.72 7.64 7.67
C VAL A 170 17.36 9.13 7.79
N ILE A 171 16.21 9.55 7.28
CA ILE A 171 15.76 10.94 7.41
C ILE A 171 15.66 11.35 8.88
N TYR A 172 15.01 10.54 9.71
CA TYR A 172 14.88 10.79 11.14
C TYR A 172 16.25 10.97 11.83
N GLU A 173 17.22 10.12 11.51
CA GLU A 173 18.56 10.16 12.11
C GLU A 173 19.37 11.41 11.72
N ASN A 174 19.03 12.07 10.60
CA ASN A 174 19.84 13.13 10.03
C ASN A 174 19.18 14.52 10.02
N VAL A 175 17.85 14.61 9.99
CA VAL A 175 17.13 15.88 9.77
C VAL A 175 17.42 16.93 10.87
N CYS A 176 17.54 16.50 12.13
CA CYS A 176 17.85 17.39 13.25
C CYS A 176 19.28 17.95 13.17
N HIS A 177 20.20 17.22 12.55
CA HIS A 177 21.63 17.56 12.43
C HIS A 177 21.99 18.23 11.10
N ALA A 178 21.01 18.43 10.21
CA ALA A 178 21.24 19.03 8.90
C ALA A 178 21.88 20.43 9.00
N VAL A 179 23.03 20.61 8.35
CA VAL A 179 23.87 21.83 8.42
C VAL A 179 23.57 22.84 7.31
N SER A 180 22.71 22.49 6.35
CA SER A 180 22.35 23.37 5.24
C SER A 180 20.84 23.37 5.01
N ARG A 181 20.32 24.48 4.49
CA ARG A 181 18.91 24.61 4.10
C ARG A 181 18.53 23.56 3.05
N ASP A 182 19.40 23.31 2.09
CA ASP A 182 19.14 22.34 1.02
C ASP A 182 19.01 20.93 1.56
N SER A 183 19.83 20.55 2.56
CA SER A 183 19.70 19.25 3.22
C SER A 183 18.37 19.12 3.97
N VAL A 184 17.98 20.15 4.73
CA VAL A 184 16.67 20.17 5.43
C VAL A 184 15.53 20.01 4.44
N MET A 185 15.52 20.81 3.37
CA MET A 185 14.50 20.75 2.32
C MET A 185 14.48 19.39 1.63
N PHE A 186 15.63 18.81 1.31
CA PHE A 186 15.73 17.48 0.73
C PHE A 186 15.08 16.42 1.63
N TYR A 187 15.42 16.41 2.92
CA TYR A 187 14.83 15.46 3.89
C TYR A 187 13.32 15.62 4.01
N THR A 188 12.83 16.86 4.11
CA THR A 188 11.39 17.15 4.15
C THR A 188 10.69 16.69 2.87
N SER A 189 11.23 17.02 1.69
CA SER A 189 10.66 16.59 0.41
C SER A 189 10.67 15.08 0.24
N ALA A 190 11.77 14.41 0.60
CA ALA A 190 11.88 12.96 0.53
C ALA A 190 10.85 12.27 1.45
N TRP A 191 10.62 12.80 2.65
CA TRP A 191 9.59 12.29 3.55
C TRP A 191 8.18 12.40 2.95
N VAL A 192 7.86 13.55 2.36
CA VAL A 192 6.54 13.84 1.81
C VAL A 192 6.23 13.02 0.57
N HIS A 193 7.17 12.95 -0.37
CA HIS A 193 6.93 12.37 -1.69
C HIS A 193 7.07 10.84 -1.75
N GLN A 194 7.72 10.22 -0.76
CA GLN A 194 7.84 8.76 -0.65
C GLN A 194 8.37 8.08 -1.92
N PRO A 195 9.61 8.41 -2.36
CA PRO A 195 10.13 8.05 -3.68
C PRO A 195 10.20 6.55 -3.96
N TYR A 196 10.14 5.68 -2.93
CA TYR A 196 10.17 4.23 -3.10
C TYR A 196 8.78 3.58 -3.20
N ILE A 197 7.71 4.35 -3.03
CA ILE A 197 6.33 3.87 -3.21
C ILE A 197 5.84 4.34 -4.58
N GLU A 198 5.89 3.44 -5.55
CA GLU A 198 5.45 3.70 -6.93
C GLU A 198 3.93 3.56 -7.09
N GLU A 199 3.35 4.16 -8.13
CA GLU A 199 1.92 4.01 -8.47
C GLU A 199 1.50 2.54 -8.64
N ARG A 200 2.46 1.69 -9.00
CA ARG A 200 2.28 0.24 -9.10
C ARG A 200 1.81 -0.40 -7.79
N ALA A 201 2.20 0.12 -6.63
CA ALA A 201 1.75 -0.40 -5.34
C ALA A 201 0.22 -0.28 -5.20
N GLU A 202 -0.35 0.87 -5.58
CA GLU A 202 -1.79 1.12 -5.54
C GLU A 202 -2.52 0.23 -6.55
N LEU A 203 -1.99 0.13 -7.78
CA LEU A 203 -2.56 -0.76 -8.80
C LEU A 203 -2.64 -2.21 -8.33
N LEU A 204 -1.55 -2.73 -7.75
CA LEU A 204 -1.48 -4.10 -7.22
C LEU A 204 -2.47 -4.29 -6.07
N LEU A 205 -2.56 -3.31 -5.16
CA LEU A 205 -3.48 -3.35 -4.03
C LEU A 205 -4.94 -3.40 -4.49
N GLN A 206 -5.33 -2.51 -5.41
CA GLN A 206 -6.69 -2.48 -5.97
C GLN A 206 -7.00 -3.77 -6.75
N SER A 207 -6.02 -4.32 -7.46
CA SER A 207 -6.19 -5.61 -8.16
C SER A 207 -6.46 -6.75 -7.17
N MET A 208 -5.69 -6.84 -6.08
CA MET A 208 -5.90 -7.85 -5.02
C MET A 208 -7.30 -7.74 -4.39
N LEU A 209 -7.77 -6.52 -4.13
CA LEU A 209 -9.10 -6.28 -3.55
C LEU A 209 -10.22 -6.65 -4.52
N THR A 210 -10.07 -6.28 -5.80
CA THR A 210 -11.01 -6.62 -6.87
C THR A 210 -11.15 -8.13 -7.02
N GLU A 211 -10.03 -8.85 -7.06
CA GLU A 211 -10.01 -10.31 -7.20
C GLU A 211 -10.69 -11.03 -6.03
N THR A 212 -10.47 -10.54 -4.81
CA THR A 212 -11.07 -11.11 -3.59
C THR A 212 -12.51 -10.66 -3.33
N GLY A 213 -13.06 -9.80 -4.20
CA GLY A 213 -14.41 -9.29 -4.11
C GLY A 213 -14.62 -8.33 -2.94
N HIS A 214 -13.57 -7.66 -2.48
CA HIS A 214 -13.73 -6.49 -1.63
C HIS A 214 -14.27 -5.37 -2.50
N VAL A 215 -15.49 -4.92 -2.21
CA VAL A 215 -16.09 -3.79 -2.92
C VAL A 215 -15.30 -2.54 -2.50
N SER A 216 -14.55 -1.97 -3.45
CA SER A 216 -13.96 -0.63 -3.34
C SER A 216 -15.05 0.43 -3.35
#